data_AF-G9ZNM4-F1
#
_entry.id   AF-G9ZNM4-F1
#
_cell.length_a   1.000
_cell.length_b   1.000
_cell.length_c   1.000
_cell.angle_alpha   90.00
_cell.angle_beta   90.00
_cell.angle_gamma   90.00
#
_symmetry.space_group_name_H-M   'P 1'
#
loop_
_entity.id
_entity.type
_entity.pdbx_description
1 polymer ?
#
loop_
_entity_poly.entity_id
_entity_poly.type
_entity_poly.pdbx_seq_one_letter_code
_entity_poly.pdbx_strand_id
1 'polypeptide(L)'
;MPRKAGDRPLVVPEGSKNLAFIGNFAETGRDTVFTTEYSVRTAMEAVYSLLDVDRGVPEVFDSSFDMRAILSSVYYLNDEKSLLELPLSAP
;
A
#
# COMPACT_ATOMS: atom_id res chain seq x y z
N MET A 1 -12.45 -11.25 -2.19
CA MET A 1 -13.68 -11.10 -1.38
C MET A 1 -13.73 -9.67 -0.87
N PRO A 2 -14.86 -8.95 -0.96
CA PRO A 2 -15.03 -7.67 -0.25
C PRO A 2 -14.80 -7.87 1.25
N ARG A 3 -14.27 -6.84 1.92
CA ARG A 3 -13.91 -6.87 3.34
C ARG A 3 -14.28 -5.55 4.02
N LYS A 4 -14.24 -5.53 5.35
CA LYS A 4 -14.36 -4.35 6.21
C LYS A 4 -13.07 -4.18 7.03
N ALA A 5 -12.89 -3.01 7.62
CA ALA A 5 -11.84 -2.79 8.59
C ALA A 5 -12.02 -3.76 9.78
N GLY A 6 -10.94 -4.43 10.19
CA GLY A 6 -10.96 -5.45 11.24
C GLY A 6 -11.15 -6.90 10.77
N ASP A 7 -11.57 -7.14 9.52
CA ASP A 7 -11.71 -8.52 8.99
C ASP A 7 -10.35 -9.24 8.84
N ARG A 8 -9.25 -8.48 8.80
CA ARG A 8 -7.87 -8.98 8.81
C ARG A 8 -7.17 -8.47 10.08
N PRO A 9 -6.41 -9.33 10.79
CA PRO A 9 -5.65 -8.90 11.96
C PRO A 9 -4.47 -8.03 11.55
N LEU A 10 -4.10 -7.05 12.38
CA LEU A 10 -2.84 -6.32 12.21
C LEU A 10 -1.65 -7.29 12.18
N VAL A 11 -0.59 -6.92 11.46
CA VAL A 11 0.67 -7.70 11.43
C VAL A 11 1.14 -8.02 12.85
N VAL A 12 1.17 -7.01 13.74
CA VAL A 12 1.32 -7.18 15.18
C VAL A 12 0.10 -6.58 15.87
N PRO A 13 -0.83 -7.39 16.40
CA PRO A 13 -2.00 -6.88 17.13
C PRO A 13 -1.61 -6.03 18.33
N GLU A 14 -2.44 -5.05 18.67
CA GLU A 14 -2.23 -4.19 19.83
C GLU A 14 -2.09 -5.03 21.11
N GLY A 15 -1.05 -4.75 21.90
CA GLY A 15 -0.73 -5.51 23.12
C GLY A 15 -0.03 -6.86 22.91
N SER A 16 0.12 -7.35 21.68
CA SER A 16 0.89 -8.56 21.39
C SER A 16 2.34 -8.42 21.84
N LYS A 17 2.91 -9.51 22.36
CA LYS A 17 4.30 -9.56 22.86
C LYS A 17 5.20 -10.50 22.06
N ASN A 18 4.62 -11.54 21.46
CA ASN A 18 5.36 -12.62 20.80
C ASN A 18 4.57 -13.31 19.67
N LEU A 19 3.47 -12.72 19.22
CA LEU A 19 2.64 -13.24 18.13
C LEU A 19 2.49 -12.20 17.02
N ALA A 20 2.66 -12.64 15.78
CA ALA A 20 2.40 -11.85 14.59
C ALA A 20 1.66 -12.67 13.53
N PHE A 21 0.90 -11.97 12.68
CA PHE A 21 0.29 -12.52 11.47
C PHE A 21 1.05 -11.99 10.24
N ILE A 22 1.38 -12.88 9.30
CA ILE A 22 2.08 -12.53 8.06
C ILE A 22 1.32 -13.04 6.84
N GLY A 23 1.64 -12.48 5.67
CA GLY A 23 1.06 -12.86 4.39
C GLY A 23 -0.18 -12.06 4.03
N ASN A 24 -0.82 -12.47 2.94
CA ASN A 24 -1.87 -11.70 2.24
C ASN A 24 -3.17 -11.49 3.04
N PHE A 25 -3.33 -12.16 4.18
CA PHE A 25 -4.49 -11.99 5.07
C PHE A 25 -4.18 -11.21 6.35
N ALA A 26 -2.95 -10.72 6.54
CA ALA A 26 -2.63 -9.72 7.56
C ALA A 26 -2.98 -8.30 7.07
N GLU A 27 -3.19 -7.38 8.01
CA GLU A 27 -3.46 -5.97 7.74
C GLU A 27 -2.21 -5.12 8.01
N THR A 28 -1.78 -4.41 6.97
CA THR A 28 -0.82 -3.29 7.03
C THR A 28 -1.41 -2.11 6.24
N GLY A 29 -0.64 -1.04 6.03
CA GLY A 29 -1.04 0.18 5.32
C GLY A 29 -1.41 -0.03 3.84
N ARG A 30 -1.13 0.96 3.00
CA ARG A 30 -1.63 1.10 1.60
C ARG A 30 -1.25 -0.02 0.60
N ASP A 31 -0.56 -1.08 1.02
CA ASP A 31 -0.02 -2.09 0.11
C ASP A 31 -1.10 -3.03 -0.45
N THR A 32 -0.76 -3.76 -1.50
CA THR A 32 -1.67 -4.59 -2.30
C THR A 32 -1.43 -6.08 -2.09
N VAL A 33 -2.49 -6.80 -1.70
CA VAL A 33 -2.48 -8.27 -1.60
C VAL A 33 -2.44 -8.93 -2.97
N PHE A 34 -2.32 -10.26 -2.98
CA PHE A 34 -2.10 -11.05 -4.20
C PHE A 34 -0.75 -10.74 -4.85
N THR A 35 0.21 -10.29 -4.04
CA THR A 35 1.57 -10.01 -4.46
C THR A 35 2.55 -10.73 -3.52
N THR A 36 3.71 -11.09 -4.06
CA THR A 36 4.82 -11.57 -3.23
C THR A 36 5.34 -10.46 -2.32
N GLU A 37 5.32 -9.21 -2.80
CA GLU A 37 5.72 -8.01 -2.05
C GLU A 37 4.98 -7.91 -0.71
N TYR A 38 3.65 -8.05 -0.69
CA TYR A 38 2.87 -7.99 0.55
C TYR A 38 3.30 -9.06 1.57
N SER A 39 3.69 -10.24 1.08
CA SER A 39 4.16 -11.32 1.94
C SER A 39 5.51 -10.98 2.58
N VAL A 40 6.40 -10.36 1.80
CA VAL A 40 7.72 -9.91 2.28
C VAL A 40 7.57 -8.71 3.23
N ARG A 41 6.73 -7.73 2.90
CA ARG A 41 6.43 -6.56 3.74
C ARG A 41 5.93 -6.97 5.11
N THR A 42 4.87 -7.77 5.16
CA THR A 42 4.27 -8.21 6.44
C THR A 42 5.25 -9.02 7.28
N ALA A 43 6.13 -9.83 6.66
CA ALA A 43 7.22 -10.49 7.37
C ALA A 43 8.25 -9.50 7.93
N MET A 44 8.67 -8.51 7.13
CA MET A 44 9.62 -7.47 7.56
C MET A 44 9.05 -6.65 8.73
N GLU A 45 7.81 -6.19 8.62
CA GLU A 45 7.12 -5.43 9.67
C GLU A 45 6.96 -6.26 10.95
N ALA A 46 6.60 -7.54 10.86
CA ALA A 46 6.48 -8.43 12.02
C ALA A 46 7.80 -8.61 12.75
N VAL A 47 8.87 -8.94 12.02
CA VAL A 47 10.21 -9.16 12.57
C VAL A 47 10.74 -7.87 13.19
N TYR A 48 10.62 -6.74 12.48
CA TYR A 48 11.15 -5.46 12.95
C TYR A 48 10.42 -4.99 14.21
N SER A 49 9.10 -5.17 14.27
CA SER A 49 8.29 -4.77 15.42
C SER A 49 8.50 -5.67 16.64
N LEU A 50 8.60 -7.00 16.47
CA LEU A 50 8.74 -7.93 17.59
C LEU A 50 10.16 -8.04 18.14
N LEU A 51 11.19 -7.79 17.31
CA LEU A 51 12.59 -7.90 17.70
C LEU A 51 13.29 -6.53 17.89
N ASP A 52 12.53 -5.43 17.81
CA ASP A 52 13.04 -4.07 17.99
C ASP A 52 14.24 -3.78 17.07
N VAL A 53 14.08 -4.09 15.78
CA VAL A 53 15.14 -3.87 14.79
C VAL A 53 15.23 -2.37 14.48
N ASP A 54 16.32 -1.74 14.88
CA ASP A 54 16.58 -0.30 14.69
C ASP A 54 16.94 0.05 13.23
N ARG A 55 15.97 -0.11 12.33
CA ARG A 55 16.07 0.27 10.92
C ARG A 55 14.67 0.52 10.35
N GLY A 56 14.55 1.52 9.48
CA GLY A 56 13.29 1.80 8.80
C GLY A 56 12.85 0.67 7.86
N VAL A 57 11.59 0.27 7.95
CA VAL A 57 10.90 -0.50 6.90
C VAL A 57 10.51 0.47 5.79
N PRO A 58 10.83 0.20 4.51
CA PRO A 58 10.44 1.09 3.42
C PRO A 58 8.92 1.19 3.34
N GLU A 59 8.40 2.40 3.15
CA GLU A 59 6.98 2.59 2.90
C GLU A 59 6.55 1.97 1.55
N VAL A 60 5.25 1.97 1.28
CA VAL A 60 4.75 1.65 -0.06
C VAL A 60 5.15 2.79 -0.99
N PHE A 61 5.67 2.47 -2.17
CA PHE A 61 6.09 3.47 -3.14
C PHE A 61 5.01 4.55 -3.35
N ASP A 62 5.43 5.80 -3.28
CA ASP A 62 4.59 6.98 -3.10
C ASP A 62 4.08 7.59 -4.42
N SER A 63 4.04 6.81 -5.50
CA SER A 63 3.61 7.28 -6.83
C SER A 63 2.24 7.95 -6.82
N SER A 64 1.32 7.54 -5.94
CA SER A 64 0.00 8.18 -5.78
C SER A 64 0.07 9.62 -5.24
N PHE A 65 1.21 10.05 -4.73
CA PHE A 65 1.48 11.41 -4.24
C PHE A 65 2.46 12.19 -5.14
N ASP A 66 3.09 11.53 -6.11
CA ASP A 66 3.97 12.21 -7.08
C ASP A 66 3.13 12.85 -8.20
N MET A 67 3.15 14.19 -8.26
CA MET A 67 2.45 14.96 -9.30
C MET A 67 2.81 14.50 -10.72
N ARG A 68 4.07 14.10 -10.96
CA ARG A 68 4.54 13.63 -12.28
C ARG A 68 3.85 12.32 -12.67
N ALA A 69 3.71 11.40 -11.71
CA ALA A 69 3.03 10.13 -11.92
C ALA A 69 1.52 10.33 -12.12
N ILE A 70 0.92 11.27 -11.38
CA ILE A 70 -0.50 11.63 -11.54
C ILE A 70 -0.75 12.22 -12.93
N LEU A 71 0.04 13.22 -13.35
CA LEU A 71 -0.10 13.83 -14.69
C LEU A 71 0.12 12.82 -15.82
N SER A 72 1.12 11.94 -15.67
CA SER A 72 1.35 10.85 -16.64
C SER A 72 0.17 9.89 -16.67
N SER A 73 -0.41 9.55 -15.51
CA SER A 73 -1.58 8.69 -15.43
C SER A 73 -2.79 9.31 -16.11
N VAL A 74 -3.04 10.62 -15.94
CA VAL A 74 -4.10 11.34 -16.67
C VAL A 74 -3.88 11.25 -18.19
N TYR A 75 -2.66 11.46 -18.65
CA TYR A 75 -2.33 11.38 -20.08
C TYR A 75 -2.56 9.97 -20.66
N TYR A 76 -1.98 8.94 -20.06
CA TYR A 76 -2.07 7.56 -20.55
C TYR A 76 -3.47 6.95 -20.40
N LEU A 77 -4.23 7.32 -19.35
CA LEU A 77 -5.60 6.86 -19.17
C LEU A 77 -6.55 7.44 -20.25
N ASN A 78 -6.19 8.58 -20.84
CA ASN A 78 -6.97 9.25 -21.88
C ASN A 78 -6.38 9.06 -23.28
N ASP A 79 -5.76 7.91 -23.55
CA ASP A 79 -5.20 7.54 -24.86
C ASP A 79 -4.20 8.58 -25.41
N GLU A 80 -3.28 9.04 -24.55
CA GLU A 80 -2.20 9.95 -24.95
C GLU A 80 -2.68 11.33 -25.46
N LYS A 81 -3.86 11.77 -25.00
CA LYS A 81 -4.41 13.10 -25.30
C LYS A 81 -3.91 14.15 -24.32
N SER A 82 -3.61 15.33 -24.85
CA SER A 82 -3.31 16.52 -24.05
C SER A 82 -4.54 17.03 -23.30
N LEU A 83 -4.33 17.80 -22.23
CA LEU A 83 -5.44 18.36 -21.43
C LEU A 83 -6.41 19.23 -22.26
N LEU A 84 -5.95 19.81 -23.37
CA LEU A 84 -6.77 20.65 -24.24
C LEU A 84 -7.75 19.85 -25.10
N GLU A 85 -7.48 18.56 -25.32
CA GLU A 85 -8.30 17.67 -26.14
C GLU A 85 -9.32 16.90 -25.30
N LEU A 86 -9.20 16.95 -23.97
CA LEU A 86 -10.10 16.27 -23.05
C LEU A 86 -11.44 17.04 -22.94
N PRO A 87 -12.58 16.33 -22.83
CA PRO A 87 -13.89 16.94 -22.63
C PRO A 87 -14.05 17.40 -21.18
N LEU A 88 -13.18 18.31 -20.73
CA LEU A 88 -13.24 18.88 -19.40
C LEU A 88 -14.37 19.89 -19.35
N SER A 89 -15.31 19.70 -18.43
CA SER A 89 -16.25 20.76 -18.07
C SER A 89 -15.46 21.92 -17.47
N ALA A 90 -15.70 23.13 -17.95
CA ALA A 90 -15.25 24.31 -17.23
C ALA A 90 -15.85 24.28 -15.81
N PRO A 91 -15.11 24.76 -14.78
CA PRO A 91 -15.67 24.92 -13.45
C PRO A 91 -16.91 25.83 -13.45
#